data_AF-A0AAE1UQD0-F1
#
_entry.id   AF-A0AAE1UQD0-F1
#
_cell.length_a   1.000
_cell.length_b   1.000
_cell.length_c   1.000
_cell.angle_alpha   90.00
_cell.angle_beta   90.00
_cell.angle_gamma   90.00
#
_symmetry.space_group_name_H-M   'P 1'
#
loop_
_entity.id
_entity.type
_entity.pdbx_description
1 polymer ?
#
loop_
_entity_poly.entity_id
_entity_poly.type
_entity_poly.pdbx_seq_one_letter_code
_entity_poly.pdbx_strand_id
1 'polypeptide(L)'
;MESIRRRKPSMKPIETNGKATEAAEEEPLSPSARLFHEPNFNVHVIGIMGLKSRINSQVIKEHLPHTLLKHPRFSSLQVVDEKKNGEMKWVRTKVDLDKHIVVPQVDEQNLQESPDKFVENYIQNLSTTTLDKSKPMWDLHLLNVKTSDAEAVGIFRIHHSIGDGTSLISLLLACMRQTADPDKLPTIPGNKKRPSIINSSGHFTKGLQRYVMKIWYFMKLVWYTMVDVLMFIATVMFLKDTNTPIKGRPGSEFNPRRIVYGTALADMMDKDTEAKWGNWVGFVLLPFKIALRDDPLEYVREAKATIDRKKNSLEAIYTFSISEIALKLFGIKTSSSISHKIITNTTMCFSCLPGPQEEIGFYGHPLANLAPGSYGQPHMTIVLSVDESVIPDPHQLADDFEQSLKLFKDAVVERGLCHE
;
A
#
# COMPACT_ATOMS: atom_id res chain seq x y z
N MET A 1 -32.06 -26.58 4.49
CA MET A 1 -30.89 -25.73 4.79
C MET A 1 -29.69 -26.34 4.09
N GLU A 2 -29.51 -26.00 2.81
CA GLU A 2 -28.37 -26.47 2.01
C GLU A 2 -27.13 -25.65 2.33
N SER A 3 -26.03 -26.35 2.60
CA SER A 3 -24.72 -25.78 2.86
C SER A 3 -24.16 -25.18 1.56
N ILE A 4 -23.99 -23.86 1.54
CA ILE A 4 -23.35 -23.14 0.44
C ILE A 4 -21.86 -23.52 0.41
N ARG A 5 -21.55 -24.51 -0.41
CA ARG A 5 -20.19 -24.94 -0.74
C ARG A 5 -19.54 -23.85 -1.57
N ARG A 6 -18.72 -22.97 -0.95
CA ARG A 6 -17.90 -21.96 -1.67
C ARG A 6 -17.11 -22.67 -2.79
N ARG A 7 -17.42 -22.38 -4.05
CA ARG A 7 -16.64 -22.85 -5.21
C ARG A 7 -15.22 -22.30 -5.10
N LYS A 8 -14.21 -23.17 -5.18
CA LYS A 8 -12.81 -22.76 -5.34
C LYS A 8 -12.69 -21.90 -6.61
N PRO A 9 -12.16 -20.66 -6.55
CA PRO A 9 -11.86 -19.92 -7.75
C PRO A 9 -10.58 -20.52 -8.37
N SER A 10 -10.72 -21.51 -9.24
CA SER A 10 -9.60 -21.94 -10.10
C SER A 10 -9.58 -21.08 -11.36
N MET A 11 -8.43 -20.49 -11.67
CA MET A 11 -8.23 -19.78 -12.94
C MET A 11 -8.44 -20.77 -14.09
N LYS A 12 -9.33 -20.43 -15.02
CA LYS A 12 -9.49 -21.20 -16.26
C LYS A 12 -8.50 -20.66 -17.30
N PRO A 13 -7.93 -21.52 -18.15
CA PRO A 13 -7.12 -21.08 -19.28
C PRO A 13 -7.93 -20.14 -20.18
N ILE A 14 -7.32 -19.03 -20.58
CA ILE A 14 -7.89 -18.12 -21.58
C ILE A 14 -7.31 -18.56 -22.93
N GLU A 15 -8.16 -19.00 -23.85
CA GLU A 15 -7.74 -19.31 -25.22
C GLU A 15 -7.37 -18.01 -25.94
N THR A 16 -6.08 -17.80 -26.21
CA THR A 16 -5.61 -16.67 -27.00
C THR A 16 -5.64 -17.02 -28.49
N ASN A 17 -6.77 -16.82 -29.15
CA ASN A 17 -6.86 -16.85 -30.61
C ASN A 17 -6.55 -15.44 -31.18
N GLY A 18 -5.27 -15.14 -31.40
CA GLY A 18 -4.84 -13.92 -32.04
C GLY A 18 -3.40 -14.03 -32.54
N LYS A 19 -3.17 -13.76 -33.83
CA LYS A 19 -1.83 -13.67 -34.42
C LYS A 19 -1.03 -12.62 -33.64
N ALA A 20 0.00 -13.08 -32.92
CA ALA A 20 0.96 -12.24 -32.22
C ALA A 20 1.55 -11.26 -33.23
N THR A 21 1.22 -9.97 -33.07
CA THR A 21 1.88 -8.89 -33.79
C THR A 21 2.85 -8.27 -32.78
N GLU A 22 4.14 -8.38 -33.10
CA GLU A 22 5.33 -7.96 -32.37
C GLU A 22 5.57 -8.61 -30.98
N ALA A 23 6.63 -9.41 -30.95
CA ALA A 23 7.16 -10.09 -29.79
C ALA A 23 7.74 -9.08 -28.78
N ALA A 24 6.88 -8.50 -27.94
CA ALA A 24 7.31 -8.14 -26.59
C ALA A 24 7.50 -9.47 -25.84
N GLU A 25 8.72 -9.76 -25.39
CA GLU A 25 9.01 -10.95 -24.58
C GLU A 25 7.97 -11.09 -23.47
N GLU A 26 7.26 -12.23 -23.45
CA GLU A 26 6.23 -12.50 -22.44
C GLU A 26 6.91 -12.70 -21.08
N GLU A 27 7.05 -11.62 -20.32
CA GLU A 27 7.70 -11.64 -19.01
C GLU A 27 6.94 -12.56 -18.02
N PRO A 28 7.65 -13.41 -17.26
CA PRO A 28 7.03 -14.16 -16.18
C PRO A 28 6.59 -13.23 -15.05
N LEU A 29 5.55 -13.62 -14.32
CA LEU A 29 5.16 -12.93 -13.09
C LEU A 29 6.25 -13.13 -12.02
N SER A 30 6.56 -12.04 -11.30
CA SER A 30 7.42 -12.09 -10.12
C SER A 30 6.88 -13.06 -9.05
N PRO A 31 7.74 -13.64 -8.19
CA PRO A 31 7.35 -14.43 -7.02
C PRO A 31 6.18 -13.86 -6.22
N SER A 32 6.29 -12.60 -5.79
CA SER A 32 5.26 -11.90 -5.00
C SER A 32 3.94 -11.77 -5.78
N ALA A 33 4.00 -11.44 -7.07
CA ALA A 33 2.81 -11.34 -7.92
C ALA A 33 2.03 -12.66 -7.98
N ARG A 34 2.72 -13.80 -8.06
CA ARG A 34 2.11 -15.13 -8.04
C ARG A 34 1.47 -15.44 -6.69
N LEU A 35 2.13 -15.03 -5.60
CA LEU A 35 1.64 -15.22 -4.24
C LEU A 35 0.28 -14.57 -4.02
N PHE A 36 0.09 -13.37 -4.60
CA PHE A 36 -1.18 -12.66 -4.51
C PHE A 36 -2.35 -13.34 -5.23
N HIS A 37 -2.13 -14.40 -6.00
CA HIS A 37 -3.22 -15.20 -6.59
C HIS A 37 -3.70 -16.34 -5.70
N GLU A 38 -2.98 -16.64 -4.62
CA GLU A 38 -3.35 -17.74 -3.73
C GLU A 38 -4.61 -17.37 -2.94
N PRO A 39 -5.55 -18.31 -2.72
CA PRO A 39 -6.86 -18.03 -2.11
C PRO A 39 -6.79 -17.35 -0.74
N ASN A 40 -5.76 -17.65 0.05
CA ASN A 40 -5.56 -17.11 1.38
C ASN A 40 -4.74 -15.81 1.39
N PHE A 41 -4.35 -15.30 0.22
CA PHE A 41 -3.47 -14.15 0.07
C PHE A 41 -3.85 -13.28 -1.14
N ASN A 42 -5.14 -13.19 -1.46
CA ASN A 42 -5.66 -12.41 -2.58
C ASN A 42 -5.85 -10.94 -2.20
N VAL A 43 -4.83 -10.12 -2.45
CA VAL A 43 -4.76 -8.72 -2.00
C VAL A 43 -5.11 -7.75 -3.12
N HIS A 44 -5.92 -6.76 -2.79
CA HIS A 44 -6.29 -5.65 -3.66
C HIS A 44 -5.87 -4.33 -3.02
N VAL A 45 -5.44 -3.39 -3.86
CA VAL A 45 -5.14 -2.00 -3.52
C VAL A 45 -6.33 -1.16 -3.97
N ILE A 46 -6.78 -0.22 -3.14
CA ILE A 46 -7.85 0.74 -3.41
C ILE A 46 -7.33 2.17 -3.19
N GLY A 47 -7.17 2.93 -4.26
CA GLY A 47 -6.94 4.37 -4.18
C GLY A 47 -8.26 5.13 -4.21
N ILE A 48 -8.52 5.95 -3.19
CA ILE A 48 -9.70 6.83 -3.13
C ILE A 48 -9.23 8.25 -3.46
N MET A 49 -9.92 8.91 -4.38
CA MET A 49 -9.63 10.26 -4.86
C MET A 49 -10.88 11.11 -4.68
N GLY A 50 -10.88 12.04 -3.73
CA GLY A 50 -11.89 13.10 -3.68
C GLY A 50 -11.54 14.19 -4.68
N LEU A 51 -12.49 14.59 -5.53
CA LEU A 51 -12.30 15.62 -6.54
C LEU A 51 -13.13 16.87 -6.23
N LYS A 52 -12.57 18.05 -6.51
CA LYS A 52 -13.22 19.36 -6.33
C LYS A 52 -14.27 19.65 -7.41
N SER A 53 -14.48 18.74 -8.35
CA SER A 53 -15.41 18.88 -9.47
C SER A 53 -16.07 17.55 -9.81
N ARG A 54 -17.29 17.57 -10.38
CA ARG A 54 -17.89 16.36 -10.95
C ARG A 54 -17.03 15.81 -12.08
N ILE A 55 -16.97 14.48 -12.14
CA ILE A 55 -16.11 13.72 -13.04
C ILE A 55 -16.84 13.51 -14.36
N ASN A 56 -16.15 13.86 -15.45
CA ASN A 56 -16.59 13.48 -16.79
C ASN A 56 -15.85 12.21 -17.22
N SER A 57 -16.57 11.08 -17.25
CA SER A 57 -15.98 9.79 -17.61
C SER A 57 -15.37 9.76 -19.01
N GLN A 58 -15.86 10.59 -19.93
CA GLN A 58 -15.34 10.66 -21.30
C GLN A 58 -13.94 11.26 -21.33
N VAL A 59 -13.71 12.33 -20.56
CA VAL A 59 -12.37 12.95 -20.41
C VAL A 59 -11.38 11.93 -19.85
N ILE A 60 -11.78 11.16 -18.84
CA ILE A 60 -10.93 10.09 -18.27
C ILE A 60 -10.60 9.02 -19.33
N LYS A 61 -11.61 8.59 -20.10
CA LYS A 61 -11.44 7.59 -21.18
C LYS A 61 -10.48 8.05 -22.26
N GLU A 62 -10.49 9.34 -22.60
CA GLU A 62 -9.61 9.92 -23.63
C GLU A 62 -8.15 9.98 -23.17
N HIS A 63 -7.88 10.25 -21.89
CA HIS A 63 -6.52 10.44 -21.39
C HIS A 63 -5.81 9.14 -20.96
N LEU A 64 -6.55 8.13 -20.48
CA LEU A 64 -5.99 6.85 -20.03
C LEU A 64 -5.09 6.14 -21.06
N PRO A 65 -5.46 6.07 -22.37
CA PRO A 65 -4.61 5.51 -23.42
C PRO A 65 -3.23 6.17 -23.54
N HIS A 66 -3.13 7.46 -23.21
CA HIS A 66 -1.93 8.25 -23.37
C HIS A 66 -1.04 8.28 -22.12
N THR A 67 -1.49 7.68 -21.02
CA THR A 67 -0.86 7.71 -19.69
C THR A 67 -0.81 6.31 -19.09
N LEU A 68 -1.79 5.92 -18.26
CA LEU A 68 -1.84 4.64 -17.55
C LEU A 68 -1.65 3.43 -18.47
N LEU A 69 -2.32 3.40 -19.63
CA LEU A 69 -2.31 2.26 -20.53
C LEU A 69 -1.01 2.12 -21.35
N LYS A 70 -0.15 3.14 -21.35
CA LYS A 70 1.21 2.99 -21.88
C LYS A 70 2.00 2.00 -21.05
N HIS A 71 1.71 1.91 -19.74
CA HIS A 71 2.37 0.97 -18.85
C HIS A 71 1.96 -0.48 -19.18
N PRO A 72 2.90 -1.39 -19.54
CA PRO A 72 2.56 -2.74 -20.00
C PRO A 72 1.65 -3.52 -19.04
N ARG A 73 1.91 -3.46 -17.73
CA ARG A 73 1.12 -4.22 -16.73
C ARG A 73 -0.35 -3.81 -16.61
N PHE A 74 -0.72 -2.59 -17.00
CA PHE A 74 -2.12 -2.14 -17.02
C PHE A 74 -2.84 -2.52 -18.33
N SER A 75 -2.07 -2.97 -19.32
CA SER A 75 -2.55 -3.40 -20.63
C SER A 75 -2.23 -4.88 -20.89
N SER A 76 -2.04 -5.68 -19.84
CA SER A 76 -1.70 -7.10 -19.94
C SER A 76 -2.57 -7.97 -19.04
N LEU A 77 -2.88 -9.16 -19.53
CA LEU A 77 -3.49 -10.26 -18.80
C LEU A 77 -2.40 -11.05 -18.05
N GLN A 78 -2.80 -11.71 -16.96
CA GLN A 78 -1.93 -12.64 -16.22
C GLN A 78 -2.44 -14.06 -16.49
N VAL A 79 -1.74 -14.78 -17.36
CA VAL A 79 -2.18 -16.08 -17.89
C VAL A 79 -1.31 -17.20 -17.33
N VAL A 80 -1.92 -18.32 -16.98
CA VAL A 80 -1.21 -19.54 -16.57
C VAL A 80 -0.70 -20.27 -17.81
N ASP A 81 0.60 -20.52 -17.86
CA ASP A 81 1.24 -21.37 -18.85
C ASP A 81 1.19 -22.83 -18.38
N GLU A 82 0.24 -23.59 -18.93
CA GLU A 82 0.08 -25.01 -18.63
C GLU A 82 1.28 -25.85 -19.06
N LYS A 83 2.05 -25.41 -20.05
CA LYS A 83 3.22 -26.14 -20.56
C LYS A 83 4.45 -25.95 -19.66
N LYS A 84 4.49 -24.89 -18.86
CA LYS A 84 5.58 -24.59 -17.92
C LYS A 84 5.16 -24.75 -16.46
N ASN A 85 4.66 -25.93 -16.09
CA ASN A 85 4.39 -26.29 -14.69
C ASN A 85 3.50 -25.27 -13.92
N GLY A 86 2.58 -24.60 -14.63
CA GLY A 86 1.68 -23.60 -14.04
C GLY A 86 2.36 -22.26 -13.72
N GLU A 87 3.49 -21.93 -14.36
CA GLU A 87 4.04 -20.57 -14.34
C GLU A 87 3.03 -19.57 -14.88
N MET A 88 3.08 -18.33 -14.40
CA MET A 88 2.21 -17.27 -14.90
C MET A 88 3.03 -16.27 -15.70
N LYS A 89 2.48 -15.79 -16.80
CA LYS A 89 3.11 -14.79 -17.68
C LYS A 89 2.18 -13.62 -17.97
N TRP A 90 2.79 -12.50 -18.35
CA TRP A 90 2.07 -11.32 -18.85
C TRP A 90 1.81 -11.46 -20.35
N VAL A 91 0.56 -11.29 -20.75
CA VAL A 91 0.16 -11.29 -22.17
C VAL A 91 -0.51 -9.97 -22.49
N ARG A 92 0.10 -9.18 -23.38
CA ARG A 92 -0.44 -7.86 -23.73
C ARG A 92 -1.80 -8.01 -24.44
N THR A 93 -2.72 -7.11 -24.11
CA THR A 93 -4.09 -7.11 -24.65
C THR A 93 -4.55 -5.69 -24.95
N LYS A 94 -5.58 -5.57 -25.78
CA LYS A 94 -6.29 -4.31 -25.98
C LYS A 94 -7.27 -4.11 -24.83
N VAL A 95 -7.13 -2.99 -24.12
CA VAL A 95 -8.01 -2.63 -23.00
C VAL A 95 -9.33 -2.07 -23.52
N ASP A 96 -10.42 -2.62 -23.03
CA ASP A 96 -11.79 -2.16 -23.28
C ASP A 96 -12.26 -1.29 -22.11
N LEU A 97 -12.06 0.03 -22.24
CA LEU A 97 -12.27 0.98 -21.14
C LEU A 97 -13.70 0.96 -20.57
N ASP A 98 -14.71 0.58 -21.34
CA ASP A 98 -16.09 0.49 -20.87
C ASP A 98 -16.30 -0.65 -19.86
N LYS A 99 -15.41 -1.67 -19.89
CA LYS A 99 -15.39 -2.74 -18.89
C LYS A 99 -14.59 -2.39 -17.64
N HIS A 100 -13.74 -1.36 -17.68
CA HIS A 100 -12.90 -0.96 -16.56
C HIS A 100 -13.42 0.27 -15.84
N ILE A 101 -14.15 1.16 -16.52
CA ILE A 101 -14.67 2.39 -15.94
C ILE A 101 -16.13 2.21 -15.60
N VAL A 102 -16.43 2.22 -14.31
CA VAL A 102 -17.78 2.06 -13.78
C VAL A 102 -18.28 3.43 -13.33
N VAL A 103 -19.42 3.87 -13.86
CA VAL A 103 -20.08 5.12 -13.46
C VAL A 103 -21.46 4.78 -12.91
N PRO A 104 -21.59 4.55 -11.58
CA PRO A 104 -22.89 4.26 -10.98
C PRO A 104 -23.82 5.46 -11.15
N GLN A 105 -25.08 5.19 -11.52
CA GLN A 105 -26.13 6.21 -11.47
C GLN A 105 -26.58 6.32 -10.02
N VAL A 106 -26.29 7.45 -9.40
CA VAL A 106 -26.64 7.72 -8.00
C VAL A 106 -27.63 8.86 -7.98
N ASP A 107 -28.81 8.62 -7.41
CA ASP A 107 -29.78 9.66 -7.13
C ASP A 107 -29.52 10.24 -5.74
N GLU A 108 -28.75 11.33 -5.70
CA GLU A 108 -28.35 11.99 -4.46
C GLU A 108 -29.53 12.44 -3.60
N GLN A 109 -30.69 12.75 -4.20
CA GLN A 109 -31.86 13.24 -3.47
C GLN A 109 -32.62 12.11 -2.76
N ASN A 110 -32.47 10.88 -3.24
CA ASN A 110 -33.15 9.70 -2.73
C ASN A 110 -32.21 8.75 -1.97
N LEU A 111 -31.02 9.22 -1.60
CA LEU A 111 -30.13 8.46 -0.73
C LEU A 111 -30.78 8.27 0.65
N GLN A 112 -30.88 7.01 1.09
CA GLN A 112 -31.40 6.65 2.41
C GLN A 112 -30.41 6.96 3.54
N GLU A 113 -29.16 7.23 3.20
CA GLU A 113 -28.04 7.49 4.11
C GLU A 113 -27.24 8.71 3.66
N SER A 114 -26.31 9.19 4.50
CA SER A 114 -25.46 10.32 4.12
C SER A 114 -24.59 9.97 2.91
N PRO A 115 -24.26 10.95 2.05
CA PRO A 115 -23.35 10.74 0.92
C PRO A 115 -22.01 10.09 1.28
N ASP A 116 -21.41 10.49 2.41
CA ASP A 116 -20.17 9.90 2.93
C ASP A 116 -20.34 8.41 3.25
N LYS A 117 -21.42 8.05 3.96
CA LYS A 117 -21.73 6.67 4.33
C LYS A 117 -22.05 5.81 3.10
N PHE A 118 -22.72 6.38 2.09
CA PHE A 118 -22.94 5.72 0.82
C PHE A 118 -21.61 5.34 0.13
N VAL A 119 -20.65 6.28 0.08
CA VAL A 119 -19.32 6.02 -0.49
C VAL A 119 -18.58 4.94 0.30
N GLU A 120 -18.61 5.00 1.64
CA GLU A 120 -18.01 3.97 2.50
C GLU A 120 -18.62 2.58 2.28
N ASN A 121 -19.95 2.49 2.19
CA ASN A 121 -20.66 1.23 1.91
C ASN A 121 -20.33 0.71 0.51
N TYR A 122 -20.22 1.61 -0.46
CA TYR A 122 -19.79 1.24 -1.81
C TYR A 122 -18.39 0.62 -1.79
N ILE A 123 -17.44 1.25 -1.11
CA ILE A 123 -16.06 0.77 -0.95
C ILE A 123 -16.03 -0.56 -0.17
N GLN A 124 -16.80 -0.68 0.92
CA GLN A 124 -16.93 -1.92 1.68
C GLN A 124 -17.45 -3.05 0.78
N ASN A 125 -18.44 -2.79 -0.06
CA ASN A 125 -18.96 -3.78 -0.99
C ASN A 125 -17.89 -4.20 -2.03
N LEU A 126 -17.09 -3.25 -2.54
CA LEU A 126 -15.96 -3.56 -3.42
C LEU A 126 -14.96 -4.53 -2.75
N SER A 127 -14.76 -4.46 -1.42
CA SER A 127 -13.89 -5.38 -0.68
C SER A 127 -14.41 -6.83 -0.66
N THR A 128 -15.69 -7.05 -0.93
CA THR A 128 -16.32 -8.39 -0.96
C THR A 128 -16.30 -9.05 -2.34
N THR A 129 -15.92 -8.30 -3.37
CA THR A 129 -15.92 -8.75 -4.75
C THR A 129 -14.49 -8.97 -5.25
N THR A 130 -14.33 -9.84 -6.25
CA THR A 130 -13.02 -10.11 -6.88
C THR A 130 -12.98 -9.52 -8.28
N LEU A 131 -11.81 -9.02 -8.68
CA LEU A 131 -11.60 -8.56 -10.06
C LEU A 131 -11.71 -9.72 -11.05
N ASP A 132 -12.32 -9.44 -12.20
CA ASP A 132 -12.40 -10.39 -13.31
C ASP A 132 -11.00 -10.60 -13.92
N LYS A 133 -10.55 -11.85 -13.90
CA LYS A 133 -9.23 -12.26 -14.40
C LYS A 133 -9.17 -12.35 -15.93
N SER A 134 -10.31 -12.21 -16.62
CA SER A 134 -10.38 -12.20 -18.09
C SER A 134 -9.95 -10.88 -18.74
N LYS A 135 -9.80 -9.83 -17.92
CA LYS A 135 -9.32 -8.50 -18.30
C LYS A 135 -8.13 -8.09 -17.42
N PRO A 136 -7.35 -7.06 -17.79
CA PRO A 136 -6.32 -6.52 -16.90
C PRO A 136 -6.91 -6.21 -15.51
N MET A 137 -6.26 -6.65 -14.43
CA MET A 137 -6.92 -6.68 -13.11
C MET A 137 -6.92 -5.33 -12.40
N TRP A 138 -7.69 -4.38 -12.92
CA TRP A 138 -7.98 -3.09 -12.31
C TRP A 138 -9.34 -2.58 -12.79
N ASP A 139 -10.00 -1.77 -11.97
CA ASP A 139 -11.19 -0.99 -12.36
C ASP A 139 -11.23 0.37 -11.66
N LEU A 140 -11.85 1.34 -12.32
CA LEU A 140 -11.98 2.71 -11.88
C LEU A 140 -13.47 3.05 -11.75
N HIS A 141 -13.90 3.32 -10.53
CA HIS A 141 -15.28 3.68 -10.23
C HIS A 141 -15.37 5.19 -10.04
N LEU A 142 -16.27 5.85 -10.76
CA LEU A 142 -16.44 7.30 -10.76
C LEU A 142 -17.81 7.63 -10.17
N LEU A 143 -17.82 8.07 -8.91
CA LEU A 143 -19.02 8.39 -8.16
C LEU A 143 -19.20 9.90 -8.15
N ASN A 144 -20.15 10.39 -8.94
CA ASN A 144 -20.55 11.80 -8.91
C ASN A 144 -21.54 12.00 -7.76
N VAL A 145 -21.03 11.93 -6.53
CA VAL A 145 -21.77 12.10 -5.28
C VAL A 145 -21.02 13.14 -4.46
N LYS A 146 -21.71 14.20 -4.04
CA LYS A 146 -21.12 15.24 -3.21
C LYS A 146 -21.02 14.78 -1.75
N THR A 147 -19.80 14.58 -1.27
CA THR A 147 -19.48 14.21 0.11
C THR A 147 -19.16 15.45 0.96
N SER A 148 -18.79 15.28 2.23
CA SER A 148 -18.38 16.42 3.07
C SER A 148 -17.16 17.17 2.50
N ASP A 149 -16.24 16.43 1.88
CA ASP A 149 -14.91 16.92 1.51
C ASP A 149 -14.67 16.99 0.00
N ALA A 150 -15.60 16.53 -0.84
CA ALA A 150 -15.43 16.46 -2.28
C ALA A 150 -16.76 16.59 -3.07
N GLU A 151 -16.68 17.09 -4.30
CA GLU A 151 -17.82 17.16 -5.22
C GLU A 151 -18.08 15.83 -5.94
N ALA A 152 -17.07 14.96 -6.00
CA ALA A 152 -17.16 13.61 -6.53
C ALA A 152 -16.01 12.75 -6.00
N VAL A 153 -16.15 11.42 -6.09
CA VAL A 153 -15.16 10.45 -5.61
C VAL A 153 -14.79 9.48 -6.72
N GLY A 154 -13.49 9.38 -7.03
CA GLY A 154 -12.91 8.33 -7.86
C GLY A 154 -12.34 7.21 -6.99
N ILE A 155 -12.71 5.96 -7.23
CA ILE A 155 -12.19 4.79 -6.52
C ILE A 155 -11.46 3.90 -7.53
N PHE A 156 -10.14 3.80 -7.39
CA PHE A 156 -9.29 3.01 -8.27
C PHE A 156 -8.86 1.73 -7.56
N ARG A 157 -9.41 0.59 -7.99
CA ARG A 157 -9.10 -0.71 -7.41
C ARG A 157 -8.18 -1.50 -8.35
N ILE A 158 -7.11 -2.05 -7.80
CA ILE A 158 -6.01 -2.70 -8.53
C ILE A 158 -5.63 -4.00 -7.81
N HIS A 159 -5.50 -5.10 -8.52
CA HIS A 159 -4.96 -6.32 -7.93
C HIS A 159 -3.47 -6.16 -7.61
N HIS A 160 -3.04 -6.53 -6.39
CA HIS A 160 -1.68 -6.23 -5.91
C HIS A 160 -0.57 -6.93 -6.71
N SER A 161 -0.90 -7.95 -7.52
CA SER A 161 0.07 -8.56 -8.45
C SER A 161 0.55 -7.61 -9.57
N ILE A 162 -0.15 -6.49 -9.81
CA ILE A 162 0.24 -5.50 -10.82
C ILE A 162 1.46 -4.68 -10.41
N GLY A 163 1.57 -4.30 -9.15
CA GLY A 163 2.70 -3.53 -8.63
C GLY A 163 2.66 -3.37 -7.11
N ASP A 164 3.82 -3.08 -6.52
CA ASP A 164 3.91 -2.66 -5.13
C ASP A 164 3.41 -1.22 -4.92
N GLY A 165 3.15 -0.84 -3.66
CA GLY A 165 2.60 0.47 -3.32
C GLY A 165 3.40 1.64 -3.88
N THR A 166 4.74 1.56 -3.84
CA THR A 166 5.64 2.59 -4.38
C THR A 166 5.53 2.71 -5.90
N SER A 167 5.46 1.59 -6.61
CA SER A 167 5.29 1.55 -8.06
C SER A 167 3.92 2.14 -8.44
N LEU A 168 2.86 1.71 -7.74
CA LEU A 168 1.49 2.15 -8.01
C LEU A 168 1.29 3.64 -7.76
N ILE A 169 1.77 4.18 -6.63
CA ILE A 169 1.66 5.62 -6.36
C ILE A 169 2.48 6.45 -7.35
N SER A 170 3.66 5.98 -7.74
CA SER A 170 4.49 6.68 -8.73
C SER A 170 3.80 6.76 -10.09
N LEU A 171 3.16 5.67 -10.53
CA LEU A 171 2.40 5.67 -11.79
C LEU A 171 1.13 6.52 -11.69
N LEU A 172 0.43 6.48 -10.56
CA LEU A 172 -0.73 7.34 -10.34
C LEU A 172 -0.34 8.82 -10.42
N LEU A 173 0.75 9.21 -9.76
CA LEU A 173 1.29 10.58 -9.82
C LEU A 173 1.77 10.97 -11.22
N ALA A 174 2.29 10.02 -12.00
CA ALA A 174 2.62 10.26 -13.41
C ALA A 174 1.39 10.55 -14.28
N CYS A 175 0.20 10.10 -13.86
CA CYS A 175 -1.08 10.42 -14.48
C CYS A 175 -1.67 11.75 -13.99
N MET A 176 -1.07 12.37 -12.98
CA MET A 176 -1.53 13.62 -12.37
C MET A 176 -0.69 14.81 -12.83
N ARG A 177 -1.24 16.02 -12.69
CA ARG A 177 -0.57 17.28 -13.02
C ARG A 177 -0.74 18.28 -11.88
N GLN A 178 0.20 19.21 -11.74
CA GLN A 178 0.04 20.31 -10.79
C GLN A 178 -1.15 21.18 -11.24
N THR A 179 -1.95 21.64 -10.28
CA THR A 179 -3.08 22.53 -10.59
C THR A 179 -2.60 23.91 -11.04
N ALA A 180 -1.44 24.36 -10.52
CA ALA A 180 -0.82 25.62 -10.90
C ALA A 180 -0.09 25.57 -12.26
N ASP A 181 0.32 24.37 -12.71
CA ASP A 181 1.05 24.17 -13.96
C ASP A 181 0.67 22.81 -14.59
N PRO A 182 -0.30 22.79 -15.53
CA PRO A 182 -0.86 21.57 -16.10
C PRO A 182 0.13 20.68 -16.87
N ASP A 183 1.32 21.18 -17.20
CA ASP A 183 2.36 20.40 -17.88
C ASP A 183 3.35 19.75 -16.91
N LYS A 184 3.35 20.16 -15.63
CA LYS A 184 4.27 19.64 -14.61
C LYS A 184 3.68 18.46 -13.84
N LEU A 185 4.57 17.51 -13.53
CA LEU A 185 4.28 16.40 -12.62
C LEU A 185 4.31 16.85 -11.15
N PRO A 186 3.61 16.15 -10.25
CA PRO A 186 3.67 16.41 -8.82
C PRO A 186 5.08 16.24 -8.24
N THR A 187 5.44 17.05 -7.25
CA THR A 187 6.70 16.87 -6.52
C THR A 187 6.48 15.95 -5.33
N ILE A 188 7.35 14.94 -5.19
CA ILE A 188 7.37 14.06 -4.01
C ILE A 188 8.39 14.64 -3.01
N PRO A 189 8.06 14.74 -1.71
CA PRO A 189 8.99 15.28 -0.72
C PRO A 189 10.24 14.42 -0.67
N GLY A 190 11.38 15.11 -0.64
CA GLY A 190 12.67 14.49 -0.43
C GLY A 190 13.43 15.23 0.67
N ASN A 191 14.06 14.49 1.57
CA ASN A 191 14.93 15.06 2.59
C ASN A 191 16.06 15.90 1.98
N LYS A 192 16.31 17.08 2.55
CA LYS A 192 17.58 17.78 2.36
C LYS A 192 18.68 16.89 2.93
N LYS A 193 19.73 16.60 2.15
CA LYS A 193 20.95 15.95 2.67
C LYS A 193 21.38 16.71 3.94
N ARG A 194 21.48 16.02 5.07
CA ARG A 194 22.08 16.62 6.27
C ARG A 194 23.45 17.15 5.85
N PRO A 195 23.79 18.42 6.14
CA PRO A 195 25.11 18.93 5.81
C PRO A 195 26.13 18.01 6.46
N SER A 196 27.01 17.43 5.66
CA SER A 196 28.13 16.65 6.16
C SER A 196 28.99 17.61 6.98
N ILE A 197 28.94 17.49 8.31
CA ILE A 197 29.90 18.17 9.19
C ILE A 197 31.23 17.44 9.01
N ILE A 198 31.92 17.69 7.91
CA ILE A 198 33.31 17.28 7.70
C ILE A 198 34.04 18.41 6.98
N ASN A 199 34.30 19.49 7.72
CA ASN A 199 35.47 20.32 7.49
C ASN A 199 36.17 20.53 8.83
N SER A 200 37.18 19.71 9.10
CA SER A 200 38.17 19.93 10.15
C SER A 200 39.39 19.06 9.84
N SER A 201 40.40 19.73 9.29
CA SER A 201 41.78 19.24 9.14
C SER A 201 42.31 18.71 10.48
N GLY A 202 42.91 17.51 10.47
CA GLY A 202 43.56 16.92 11.64
C GLY A 202 44.06 15.49 11.38
N HIS A 203 45.36 15.30 11.62
CA HIS A 203 46.25 14.16 11.30
C HIS A 203 45.76 12.73 11.63
N PHE A 204 46.33 11.75 10.90
CA PHE A 204 46.42 10.28 11.02
C PHE A 204 45.56 9.50 12.06
N THR A 205 45.42 9.97 13.31
CA THR A 205 44.64 9.33 14.39
C THR A 205 43.13 9.32 14.12
N LYS A 206 42.61 10.29 13.34
CA LYS A 206 41.20 10.30 12.90
C LYS A 206 40.88 9.19 11.88
N GLY A 207 41.88 8.66 11.17
CA GLY A 207 41.69 7.61 10.16
C GLY A 207 41.35 6.26 10.78
N LEU A 208 42.12 5.84 11.78
CA LEU A 208 41.87 4.61 12.54
C LEU A 208 40.54 4.70 13.31
N GLN A 209 40.26 5.83 13.96
CA GLN A 209 38.97 6.04 14.64
C GLN A 209 37.78 5.93 13.68
N ARG A 210 37.85 6.54 12.49
CA ARG A 210 36.81 6.40 11.45
C ARG A 210 36.66 4.96 10.98
N TYR A 211 37.76 4.22 10.85
CA TYR A 211 37.74 2.81 10.45
C TYR A 211 37.10 1.93 11.53
N VAL A 212 37.48 2.10 12.79
CA VAL A 212 36.85 1.42 13.94
C VAL A 212 35.36 1.74 14.02
N MET A 213 34.96 3.00 13.83
CA MET A 213 33.55 3.38 13.79
C MET A 213 32.80 2.71 12.65
N LYS A 214 33.39 2.62 11.44
CA LYS A 214 32.78 1.89 10.32
C LYS A 214 32.60 0.41 10.62
N ILE A 215 33.62 -0.24 11.20
CA ILE A 215 33.53 -1.64 11.65
C ILE A 215 32.43 -1.79 12.68
N TRP A 216 32.35 -0.90 13.67
CA TRP A 216 31.32 -0.93 14.69
C TRP A 216 29.91 -0.77 14.09
N TYR A 217 29.70 0.17 13.16
CA TYR A 217 28.43 0.31 12.45
C TYR A 217 28.08 -0.93 11.63
N PHE A 218 29.06 -1.53 10.97
CA PHE A 218 28.87 -2.78 10.23
C PHE A 218 28.51 -3.95 11.16
N MET A 219 29.24 -4.13 12.26
CA MET A 219 28.92 -5.14 13.28
C MET A 219 27.53 -4.94 13.86
N LYS A 220 27.14 -3.69 14.12
CA LYS A 220 25.81 -3.33 14.60
C LYS A 220 24.72 -3.67 13.56
N LEU A 221 24.95 -3.35 12.29
CA LEU A 221 24.06 -3.73 11.17
C LEU A 221 23.88 -5.26 11.10
N VAL A 222 24.98 -6.01 11.15
CA VAL A 222 24.96 -7.48 11.14
C VAL A 222 24.19 -8.03 12.33
N TRP A 223 24.48 -7.54 13.55
CA TRP A 223 23.80 -7.96 14.76
C TRP A 223 22.30 -7.67 14.73
N TYR A 224 21.90 -6.44 14.36
CA TYR A 224 20.48 -6.09 14.27
C TYR A 224 19.76 -6.89 13.19
N THR A 225 20.38 -7.07 12.02
CA THR A 225 19.83 -7.92 10.96
C THR A 225 19.63 -9.36 11.44
N MET A 226 20.62 -9.92 12.14
CA MET A 226 20.51 -11.28 12.68
C MET A 226 19.36 -11.40 13.68
N VAL A 227 19.27 -10.49 14.64
CA VAL A 227 18.17 -10.48 15.63
C VAL A 227 16.82 -10.34 14.95
N ASP A 228 16.69 -9.42 13.99
CA ASP A 228 15.42 -9.17 13.31
C ASP A 228 14.97 -10.34 12.43
N VAL A 229 15.90 -10.94 11.67
CA VAL A 229 15.61 -12.12 10.86
C VAL A 229 15.25 -13.33 11.73
N LEU A 230 15.94 -13.52 12.85
CA LEU A 230 15.59 -14.58 13.82
C LEU A 230 14.21 -14.34 14.44
N MET A 231 13.89 -13.10 14.82
CA MET A 231 12.56 -12.74 15.32
C MET A 231 11.48 -12.95 14.26
N PHE A 232 11.76 -12.64 13.00
CA PHE A 232 10.86 -12.91 11.89
C PHE A 232 10.59 -14.41 11.72
N ILE A 233 11.65 -15.23 11.66
CA ILE A 233 11.53 -16.69 11.56
C ILE A 233 10.78 -17.24 12.78
N ALA A 234 11.13 -16.78 13.99
CA ALA A 234 10.45 -17.17 15.21
C ALA A 234 8.96 -16.81 15.18
N THR A 235 8.59 -15.66 14.62
CA THR A 235 7.18 -15.24 14.44
C THR A 235 6.46 -16.09 13.41
N VAL A 236 7.12 -16.52 12.33
CA VAL A 236 6.54 -17.46 11.36
C VAL A 236 6.28 -18.84 12.02
N MET A 237 7.21 -19.30 12.85
CA MET A 237 7.21 -20.67 13.36
C MET A 237 6.44 -20.83 14.69
N PHE A 238 6.58 -19.88 15.62
CA PHE A 238 6.23 -20.07 17.03
C PHE A 238 5.58 -18.84 17.70
N LEU A 239 6.09 -17.63 17.45
CA LEU A 239 5.64 -16.43 18.15
C LEU A 239 4.36 -15.88 17.53
N LYS A 240 3.45 -15.45 18.40
CA LYS A 240 2.21 -14.76 18.03
C LYS A 240 2.01 -13.60 18.99
N ASP A 241 1.44 -12.52 18.50
CA ASP A 241 1.03 -11.42 19.36
C ASP A 241 0.02 -11.90 20.40
N THR A 242 0.05 -11.24 21.56
CA THR A 242 -0.98 -11.39 22.58
C THR A 242 -2.36 -11.05 22.00
N ASN A 243 -3.40 -11.68 22.54
CA ASN A 243 -4.76 -11.32 22.15
C ASN A 243 -5.09 -9.95 22.74
N THR A 244 -5.23 -8.96 21.87
CA THR A 244 -5.65 -7.59 22.20
C THR A 244 -7.06 -7.35 21.64
N PRO A 245 -7.80 -6.34 22.13
CA PRO A 245 -9.13 -6.02 21.60
C PRO A 245 -9.15 -5.69 20.10
N ILE A 246 -8.04 -5.20 19.55
CA ILE A 246 -7.89 -4.84 18.14
C ILE A 246 -7.39 -6.00 17.26
N LYS A 247 -6.97 -7.13 17.86
CA LYS A 247 -6.48 -8.28 17.10
C LYS A 247 -7.65 -9.07 16.52
N GLY A 248 -7.69 -9.18 15.20
CA GLY A 248 -8.69 -9.98 14.49
C GLY A 248 -8.59 -11.47 14.83
N ARG A 249 -9.75 -12.15 14.89
CA ARG A 249 -9.80 -13.61 15.01
C ARG A 249 -9.35 -14.25 13.69
N PRO A 250 -8.78 -15.47 13.71
CA PRO A 250 -8.50 -16.20 12.48
C PRO A 250 -9.75 -16.29 11.59
N GLY A 251 -9.61 -15.94 10.30
CA GLY A 251 -10.71 -15.87 9.34
C GLY A 251 -11.30 -14.46 9.17
N SER A 252 -11.01 -13.51 10.06
CA SER A 252 -11.42 -12.11 9.89
C SER A 252 -10.85 -11.48 8.62
N GLU A 253 -9.74 -11.98 8.08
CA GLU A 253 -9.17 -11.56 6.80
C GLU A 253 -10.12 -11.74 5.60
N PHE A 254 -11.16 -12.59 5.72
CA PHE A 254 -12.17 -12.81 4.68
C PHE A 254 -13.47 -12.03 4.90
N ASN A 255 -13.57 -11.29 6.00
CA ASN A 255 -14.74 -10.47 6.28
C ASN A 255 -14.69 -9.17 5.47
N PRO A 256 -15.86 -8.61 5.09
CA PRO A 256 -15.93 -7.27 4.51
C PRO A 256 -15.22 -6.25 5.38
N ARG A 257 -14.52 -5.29 4.76
CA ARG A 257 -13.76 -4.27 5.48
C ARG A 257 -14.42 -2.90 5.36
N ARG A 258 -14.67 -2.25 6.50
CA ARG A 258 -14.97 -0.82 6.52
C ARG A 258 -13.68 -0.07 6.28
N ILE A 259 -13.69 0.83 5.30
CA ILE A 259 -12.57 1.73 5.03
C ILE A 259 -12.99 3.13 5.47
N VAL A 260 -12.33 3.65 6.51
CA VAL A 260 -12.45 5.03 6.98
C VAL A 260 -11.12 5.73 6.72
N TYR A 261 -11.16 7.02 6.38
CA TYR A 261 -9.96 7.80 6.13
C TYR A 261 -10.05 9.17 6.79
N GLY A 262 -8.99 9.58 7.50
CA GLY A 262 -8.89 10.90 8.14
C GLY A 262 -7.54 11.55 7.87
N THR A 263 -7.48 12.86 7.69
CA THR A 263 -6.26 13.57 7.29
C THR A 263 -5.37 13.96 8.48
N ALA A 264 -4.15 13.45 8.53
CA ALA A 264 -3.08 13.91 9.41
C ALA A 264 -1.81 14.30 8.63
N LEU A 265 -0.96 15.12 9.24
CA LEU A 265 0.26 15.68 8.64
C LEU A 265 1.49 14.82 8.97
N ALA A 266 2.23 14.38 7.95
CA ALA A 266 3.65 14.05 8.06
C ALA A 266 4.35 14.05 6.70
N ASP A 267 5.58 14.55 6.68
CA ASP A 267 6.52 14.47 5.57
C ASP A 267 7.42 13.24 5.73
N MET A 268 7.48 12.37 4.72
CA MET A 268 8.41 11.24 4.72
C MET A 268 8.90 10.92 3.31
N MET A 269 10.20 11.12 3.04
CA MET A 269 11.14 10.20 2.32
C MET A 269 12.46 10.89 1.91
N ASP A 270 13.48 10.09 1.55
CA ASP A 270 14.83 10.51 1.17
C ASP A 270 14.98 10.68 -0.36
N LYS A 271 15.87 11.60 -0.78
CA LYS A 271 15.94 12.15 -2.17
C LYS A 271 16.49 11.25 -3.28
N ASP A 272 17.03 10.07 -2.98
CA ASP A 272 18.02 9.45 -3.86
C ASP A 272 17.68 8.02 -4.33
N THR A 273 16.42 7.58 -4.30
CA THR A 273 16.04 6.25 -4.83
C THR A 273 15.17 6.35 -6.08
N GLU A 274 15.73 6.03 -7.25
CA GLU A 274 14.95 5.66 -8.42
C GLU A 274 14.07 4.45 -8.08
N ALA A 275 12.75 4.64 -8.04
CA ALA A 275 11.81 3.56 -7.82
C ALA A 275 11.84 2.61 -9.03
N LYS A 276 12.43 1.43 -8.86
CA LYS A 276 12.39 0.38 -9.88
C LYS A 276 11.01 -0.27 -9.87
N TRP A 277 10.33 -0.22 -11.01
CA TRP A 277 9.01 -0.83 -11.18
C TRP A 277 9.04 -2.33 -10.82
N GLY A 278 8.13 -2.80 -9.97
CA GLY A 278 8.14 -4.20 -9.54
C GLY A 278 7.09 -4.58 -8.51
N ASN A 279 7.29 -5.76 -7.91
CA ASN A 279 6.53 -6.24 -6.75
C ASN A 279 7.54 -6.63 -5.67
N TRP A 280 8.15 -5.62 -5.06
CA TRP A 280 9.16 -5.78 -4.03
C TRP A 280 8.51 -5.64 -2.66
N VAL A 281 8.13 -6.77 -2.05
CA VAL A 281 7.39 -6.79 -0.78
C VAL A 281 8.22 -7.45 0.31
N GLY A 282 8.71 -6.65 1.24
CA GLY A 282 9.41 -7.08 2.45
C GLY A 282 8.59 -6.75 3.70
N PHE A 283 8.80 -7.52 4.77
CA PHE A 283 8.17 -7.30 6.06
C PHE A 283 9.19 -6.77 7.07
N VAL A 284 8.74 -5.88 7.95
CA VAL A 284 9.46 -5.40 9.13
C VAL A 284 8.54 -5.58 10.32
N LEU A 285 8.93 -6.41 11.29
CA LEU A 285 8.14 -6.64 12.50
C LEU A 285 8.40 -5.55 13.53
N LEU A 286 7.36 -4.80 13.88
CA LEU A 286 7.46 -3.73 14.85
C LEU A 286 6.73 -4.11 16.14
N PRO A 287 7.37 -3.99 17.31
CA PRO A 287 6.68 -4.17 18.57
C PRO A 287 5.63 -3.07 18.74
N PHE A 288 4.37 -3.47 18.85
CA PHE A 288 3.27 -2.57 19.14
C PHE A 288 2.84 -2.74 20.60
N LYS A 289 3.28 -1.83 21.47
CA LYS A 289 2.98 -1.88 22.90
C LYS A 289 1.75 -1.04 23.21
N ILE A 290 0.69 -1.70 23.63
CA ILE A 290 -0.51 -1.05 24.18
C ILE A 290 -0.29 -0.90 25.69
N ALA A 291 0.00 0.31 26.13
CA ALA A 291 0.16 0.68 27.52
C ALA A 291 -0.37 2.10 27.71
N LEU A 292 -0.83 2.47 28.90
CA LEU A 292 -1.08 3.87 29.25
C LEU A 292 0.24 4.52 29.64
N ARG A 293 0.47 5.76 29.18
CA ARG A 293 1.67 6.54 29.50
C ARG A 293 1.26 7.88 30.09
N ASP A 294 1.97 8.30 31.14
CA ASP A 294 1.78 9.63 31.72
C ASP A 294 2.34 10.72 30.79
N ASP A 295 3.48 10.45 30.14
CA ASP A 295 4.05 11.32 29.11
C ASP A 295 3.57 10.87 27.71
N PRO A 296 2.74 11.66 27.01
CA PRO A 296 2.29 11.32 25.66
C PRO A 296 3.45 11.23 24.66
N LEU A 297 4.56 11.91 24.89
CA LEU A 297 5.75 11.83 24.01
C LEU A 297 6.55 10.54 24.20
N GLU A 298 6.28 9.75 25.24
CA GLU A 298 6.99 8.47 25.45
C GLU A 298 6.70 7.48 24.33
N TYR A 299 5.45 7.40 23.84
CA TYR A 299 5.09 6.59 22.68
C TYR A 299 5.92 6.98 21.45
N VAL A 300 6.03 8.28 21.19
CA VAL A 300 6.77 8.82 20.04
C VAL A 300 8.26 8.51 20.14
N ARG A 301 8.87 8.69 21.33
CA ARG A 301 10.29 8.39 21.54
C ARG A 301 10.59 6.90 21.40
N GLU A 302 9.75 6.04 21.95
CA GLU A 302 9.91 4.58 21.86
C GLU A 302 9.75 4.09 20.41
N ALA A 303 8.72 4.59 19.71
CA ALA A 303 8.51 4.29 18.30
C ALA A 303 9.70 4.77 17.47
N LYS A 304 10.19 6.00 17.70
CA LYS A 304 11.36 6.55 16.99
C LYS A 304 12.62 5.73 17.22
N ALA A 305 12.92 5.37 18.46
CA ALA A 305 14.09 4.55 18.80
C ALA A 305 14.03 3.17 18.12
N THR A 306 12.84 2.57 18.10
CA THR A 306 12.58 1.29 17.45
C THR A 306 12.78 1.39 15.95
N ILE A 307 12.18 2.39 15.30
CA ILE A 307 12.32 2.63 13.85
C ILE A 307 13.77 2.94 13.47
N ASP A 308 14.49 3.74 14.26
CA ASP A 308 15.90 4.03 14.00
C ASP A 308 16.77 2.79 14.11
N ARG A 309 16.47 1.88 15.05
CA ARG A 309 17.12 0.58 15.11
C ARG A 309 16.82 -0.25 13.86
N LYS A 310 15.55 -0.34 13.47
CA LYS A 310 15.09 -1.11 12.30
C LYS A 310 15.65 -0.58 10.97
N LYS A 311 15.87 0.73 10.86
CA LYS A 311 16.56 1.34 9.71
C LYS A 311 18.04 0.94 9.62
N ASN A 312 18.65 0.53 10.73
CA ASN A 312 20.01 -0.01 10.79
C ASN A 312 20.01 -1.56 10.73
N SER A 313 19.05 -2.14 10.03
CA SER A 313 18.86 -3.57 9.83
C SER A 313 18.47 -3.83 8.38
N LEU A 314 18.89 -4.96 7.83
CA LEU A 314 18.50 -5.39 6.48
C LEU A 314 17.26 -6.30 6.50
N GLU A 315 16.45 -6.27 7.57
CA GLU A 315 15.28 -7.12 7.78
C GLU A 315 14.37 -7.17 6.54
N ALA A 316 13.95 -6.03 6.00
CA ALA A 316 13.06 -6.00 4.83
C ALA A 316 13.63 -6.73 3.60
N ILE A 317 14.95 -6.63 3.37
CA ILE A 317 15.62 -7.30 2.25
C ILE A 317 15.69 -8.81 2.48
N TYR A 318 16.02 -9.22 3.70
CA TYR A 318 16.09 -10.63 4.06
C TYR A 318 14.71 -11.29 4.10
N THR A 319 13.67 -10.62 4.59
CA THR A 319 12.30 -11.17 4.61
C THR A 319 11.73 -11.34 3.22
N PHE A 320 12.00 -10.38 2.31
CA PHE A 320 11.72 -10.54 0.88
C PHE A 320 12.46 -11.76 0.30
N SER A 321 13.77 -11.86 0.55
CA SER A 321 14.62 -12.95 0.04
C SER A 321 14.21 -14.32 0.58
N ILE A 322 13.84 -14.43 1.86
CA ILE A 322 13.31 -15.65 2.49
C ILE A 322 12.04 -16.10 1.77
N SER A 323 11.15 -15.16 1.44
CA SER A 323 9.90 -15.46 0.73
C SER A 323 10.16 -15.99 -0.69
N GLU A 324 11.13 -15.42 -1.41
CA GLU A 324 11.57 -15.92 -2.72
C GLU A 324 12.20 -17.31 -2.64
N ILE A 325 13.10 -17.53 -1.68
CA ILE A 325 13.75 -18.84 -1.47
C ILE A 325 12.70 -19.88 -1.12
N ALA A 326 11.75 -19.55 -0.24
CA ALA A 326 10.66 -20.45 0.12
C ALA A 326 9.81 -20.82 -1.09
N LEU A 327 9.53 -19.87 -1.99
CA LEU A 327 8.84 -20.14 -3.25
C LEU A 327 9.65 -21.08 -4.15
N LYS A 328 10.94 -20.80 -4.34
CA LYS A 328 11.82 -21.57 -5.23
C LYS A 328 12.04 -23.00 -4.75
N LEU A 329 12.22 -23.21 -3.44
CA LEU A 329 12.54 -24.51 -2.86
C LEU A 329 11.29 -25.35 -2.54
N PHE A 330 10.22 -24.71 -2.06
CA PHE A 330 9.05 -25.42 -1.50
C PHE A 330 7.73 -25.12 -2.21
N GLY A 331 7.76 -24.30 -3.27
CA GLY A 331 6.60 -23.98 -4.09
C GLY A 331 5.65 -22.94 -3.49
N ILE A 332 4.67 -22.54 -4.31
CA ILE A 332 3.77 -21.40 -4.04
C ILE A 332 2.88 -21.60 -2.81
N LYS A 333 2.41 -22.83 -2.58
CA LYS A 333 1.54 -23.16 -1.44
C LYS A 333 2.25 -22.95 -0.10
N THR A 334 3.52 -23.35 -0.02
CA THR A 334 4.33 -23.18 1.19
C THR A 334 4.64 -21.71 1.44
N SER A 335 5.05 -20.97 0.39
CA SER A 335 5.30 -19.53 0.46
C SER A 335 4.05 -18.74 0.89
N SER A 336 2.86 -19.13 0.39
CA SER A 336 1.56 -18.55 0.78
C SER A 336 1.23 -18.82 2.24
N SER A 337 1.44 -20.06 2.71
CA SER A 337 1.24 -20.43 4.11
C SER A 337 2.15 -19.63 5.06
N ILE A 338 3.42 -19.43 4.69
CA ILE A 338 4.37 -18.60 5.48
C ILE A 338 3.89 -17.15 5.54
N SER A 339 3.50 -16.58 4.40
CA SER A 339 3.05 -15.19 4.31
C SER A 339 1.75 -14.96 5.08
N HIS A 340 0.79 -15.89 4.96
CA HIS A 340 -0.46 -15.87 5.72
C HIS A 340 -0.23 -16.01 7.24
N LYS A 341 0.73 -16.84 7.66
CA LYS A 341 1.11 -16.96 9.09
C LYS A 341 1.65 -15.66 9.66
N ILE A 342 2.46 -14.91 8.91
CA ILE A 342 2.99 -13.61 9.38
C ILE A 342 1.85 -12.65 9.68
N ILE A 343 0.88 -12.55 8.76
CA ILE A 343 -0.28 -11.67 8.93
C ILE A 343 -1.15 -12.14 10.11
N THR A 344 -1.43 -13.44 10.21
CA THR A 344 -2.32 -13.96 11.27
C THR A 344 -1.67 -14.05 12.66
N ASN A 345 -0.34 -14.08 12.73
CA ASN A 345 0.38 -14.04 13.99
C ASN A 345 0.56 -12.61 14.53
N THR A 346 0.42 -11.59 13.69
CA THR A 346 0.54 -10.17 14.06
C THR A 346 -0.83 -9.51 14.25
N THR A 347 -0.85 -8.38 14.94
CA THR A 347 -2.09 -7.66 15.29
C THR A 347 -2.57 -6.75 14.18
N MET A 348 -1.67 -6.02 13.55
CA MET A 348 -1.98 -5.01 12.54
C MET A 348 -0.87 -4.93 11.49
N CYS A 349 -1.23 -4.51 10.28
CA CYS A 349 -0.29 -4.17 9.22
C CYS A 349 -0.49 -2.70 8.85
N PHE A 350 0.62 -1.98 8.70
CA PHE A 350 0.59 -0.62 8.17
C PHE A 350 1.67 -0.45 7.11
N SER A 351 1.39 0.41 6.14
CA SER A 351 2.29 0.82 5.06
C SER A 351 2.25 2.35 4.99
N CYS A 352 3.34 2.94 4.52
CA CYS A 352 3.49 4.36 4.28
C CYS A 352 4.28 4.53 2.99
N LEU A 353 3.83 5.41 2.10
CA LEU A 353 4.54 5.86 0.92
C LEU A 353 4.83 7.38 1.12
N PRO A 354 5.24 8.14 0.09
CA PRO A 354 5.19 9.60 0.11
C PRO A 354 4.07 10.16 -0.79
N GLY A 355 3.50 11.32 -0.44
CA GLY A 355 2.46 11.99 -1.25
C GLY A 355 2.94 13.31 -1.90
N PRO A 356 2.20 13.86 -2.88
CA PRO A 356 2.47 15.16 -3.53
C PRO A 356 2.44 16.42 -2.62
N GLN A 357 3.48 17.26 -2.66
CA GLN A 357 3.54 18.46 -1.81
C GLN A 357 2.60 19.61 -2.23
N GLU A 358 2.06 19.55 -3.43
CA GLU A 358 1.25 20.60 -4.03
C GLU A 358 -0.18 20.13 -4.38
N GLU A 359 -1.07 21.08 -4.67
CA GLU A 359 -2.38 20.75 -5.24
C GLU A 359 -2.22 20.12 -6.63
N ILE A 360 -2.80 18.94 -6.80
CA ILE A 360 -2.72 18.16 -8.02
C ILE A 360 -4.11 17.91 -8.61
N GLY A 361 -4.16 17.64 -9.90
CA GLY A 361 -5.36 17.24 -10.63
C GLY A 361 -5.18 15.94 -11.39
N PHE A 362 -6.28 15.22 -11.57
CA PHE A 362 -6.37 14.00 -12.37
C PHE A 362 -7.14 14.29 -13.65
N TYR A 363 -6.42 14.33 -14.79
CA TYR A 363 -6.96 14.65 -16.12
C TYR A 363 -7.85 15.91 -16.16
N GLY A 364 -7.39 16.99 -15.54
CA GLY A 364 -8.12 18.26 -15.51
C GLY A 364 -9.14 18.41 -14.37
N HIS A 365 -9.35 17.38 -13.55
CA HIS A 365 -10.17 17.45 -12.35
C HIS A 365 -9.28 17.66 -11.11
N PRO A 366 -9.32 18.82 -10.43
CA PRO A 366 -8.52 19.07 -9.23
C PRO A 366 -8.89 18.12 -8.09
N LEU A 367 -7.90 17.60 -7.36
CA LEU A 367 -8.13 16.74 -6.20
C LEU A 367 -8.36 17.59 -4.95
N ALA A 368 -9.33 17.18 -4.14
CA ALA A 368 -9.52 17.64 -2.77
C ALA A 368 -8.69 16.79 -1.80
N ASN A 369 -8.67 15.47 -2.02
CA ASN A 369 -7.87 14.53 -1.25
C ASN A 369 -7.44 13.33 -2.10
N LEU A 370 -6.35 12.68 -1.68
CA LEU A 370 -5.88 11.41 -2.21
C LEU A 370 -5.61 10.50 -1.03
N ALA A 371 -6.31 9.37 -0.99
CA ALA A 371 -6.15 8.34 0.02
C ALA A 371 -5.77 7.05 -0.70
N PRO A 372 -4.49 6.90 -1.11
CA PRO A 372 -4.03 5.68 -1.73
C PRO A 372 -3.93 4.64 -0.62
N GLY A 373 -4.95 3.80 -0.57
CA GLY A 373 -4.91 2.64 0.26
C GLY A 373 -4.37 1.46 -0.54
N SER A 374 -3.19 0.97 -0.22
CA SER A 374 -3.23 -0.43 0.19
C SER A 374 -3.97 -0.42 1.53
N TYR A 375 -4.08 -1.50 2.24
CA TYR A 375 -3.93 -1.24 3.67
C TYR A 375 -2.52 -0.58 3.84
N GLY A 376 -2.50 0.72 4.21
CA GLY A 376 -1.35 1.65 4.38
C GLY A 376 -0.95 2.62 3.23
N GLN A 377 -0.63 3.87 3.64
CA GLN A 377 -0.64 5.29 3.17
C GLN A 377 0.30 5.84 2.06
N PRO A 378 0.18 7.13 1.54
CA PRO A 378 0.53 8.41 2.23
C PRO A 378 0.06 9.81 1.65
N HIS A 379 0.67 10.90 2.15
CA HIS A 379 0.08 11.96 3.01
C HIS A 379 -0.69 11.32 4.15
N MET A 380 -0.60 11.81 5.38
CA MET A 380 -1.07 10.98 6.50
C MET A 380 -2.60 10.93 6.62
N THR A 381 -3.31 10.78 5.51
CA THR A 381 -4.65 10.21 5.42
C THR A 381 -4.63 8.81 6.02
N ILE A 382 -4.93 8.65 7.31
CA ILE A 382 -4.99 7.35 7.99
C ILE A 382 -6.18 6.59 7.41
N VAL A 383 -5.90 5.75 6.43
CA VAL A 383 -6.87 4.81 5.89
C VAL A 383 -6.90 3.60 6.82
N LEU A 384 -7.92 3.55 7.67
CA LEU A 384 -8.19 2.40 8.52
C LEU A 384 -9.08 1.43 7.76
N SER A 385 -8.61 0.19 7.64
CA SER A 385 -9.42 -0.92 7.18
C SER A 385 -9.65 -1.90 8.31
N VAL A 386 -10.89 -1.97 8.74
CA VAL A 386 -11.25 -2.69 9.95
C VAL A 386 -12.38 -3.67 9.68
N ASP A 387 -12.36 -4.75 10.43
CA ASP A 387 -13.47 -5.68 10.53
C ASP A 387 -14.40 -5.14 11.61
N GLU A 388 -15.63 -4.77 11.22
CA GLU A 388 -16.63 -4.20 12.14
C GLU A 388 -17.03 -5.18 13.26
N SER A 389 -16.77 -6.49 13.10
CA SER A 389 -16.96 -7.47 14.18
C SER A 389 -15.88 -7.41 15.26
N VAL A 390 -14.74 -6.78 14.98
CA VAL A 390 -13.62 -6.59 15.91
C VAL A 390 -13.63 -5.17 16.46
N ILE A 391 -13.84 -4.17 15.60
CA ILE A 391 -13.92 -2.75 15.96
C ILE A 391 -15.32 -2.26 15.54
N PRO A 392 -16.30 -2.25 16.46
CA PRO A 392 -17.70 -1.92 16.14
C PRO A 392 -17.90 -0.48 15.66
N ASP A 393 -17.04 0.44 16.09
CA ASP A 393 -17.05 1.84 15.67
C ASP A 393 -15.69 2.24 15.06
N PRO A 394 -15.54 2.05 13.73
CA PRO A 394 -14.33 2.43 13.00
C PRO A 394 -14.04 3.93 13.01
N HIS A 395 -15.09 4.76 13.09
CA HIS A 395 -15.00 6.21 13.10
C HIS A 395 -14.44 6.70 14.43
N GLN A 396 -14.95 6.18 15.55
CA GLN A 396 -14.38 6.48 16.86
C GLN A 396 -12.89 6.11 16.94
N LEU A 397 -12.48 4.98 16.36
CA LEU A 397 -11.06 4.63 16.32
C LEU A 397 -10.23 5.63 15.51
N ALA A 398 -10.75 6.12 14.38
CA ALA A 398 -10.09 7.16 13.59
C ALA A 398 -9.96 8.47 14.39
N ASP A 399 -11.04 8.88 15.06
CA ASP A 399 -11.07 10.06 15.93
C ASP A 399 -10.06 9.93 17.09
N ASP A 400 -9.97 8.75 17.70
CA ASP A 400 -9.00 8.47 18.78
C ASP A 400 -7.55 8.57 18.28
N PHE A 401 -7.27 8.13 17.05
CA PHE A 401 -5.96 8.31 16.42
C PHE A 401 -5.66 9.79 16.17
N GLU A 402 -6.62 10.55 15.62
CA GLU A 402 -6.45 11.98 15.39
C GLU A 402 -6.22 12.74 16.70
N GLN A 403 -7.03 12.46 17.72
CA GLN A 403 -6.88 13.04 19.05
C GLN A 403 -5.51 12.71 19.66
N SER A 404 -5.05 11.47 19.53
CA SER A 404 -3.72 11.05 20.00
C SER A 404 -2.60 11.83 19.31
N LEU A 405 -2.67 11.99 17.98
CA LEU A 405 -1.71 12.80 17.23
C LEU A 405 -1.72 14.26 17.64
N LYS A 406 -2.91 14.82 17.90
CA LYS A 406 -3.06 16.19 18.43
C LYS A 406 -2.42 16.34 19.80
N LEU A 407 -2.64 15.39 20.72
CA LEU A 407 -1.99 15.38 22.03
C LEU A 407 -0.46 15.34 21.92
N PHE A 408 0.08 14.56 20.98
CA PHE A 408 1.53 14.55 20.73
C PHE A 408 2.02 15.90 20.22
N LYS A 409 1.32 16.51 19.27
CA LYS A 409 1.65 17.83 18.74
C LYS A 409 1.63 18.89 19.83
N ASP A 410 0.57 18.95 20.62
CA ASP A 410 0.40 19.96 21.68
C ASP A 410 1.49 19.80 22.75
N ALA A 411 1.82 18.57 23.14
CA ALA A 411 2.90 18.30 24.08
C ALA A 411 4.30 18.69 23.54
N VAL A 412 4.53 18.61 22.22
CA VAL A 412 5.77 19.10 21.60
C VAL A 412 5.84 20.63 21.66
N VAL A 413 4.73 21.31 21.36
CA VAL A 413 4.64 22.78 21.40
C VAL A 413 4.81 23.32 22.81
N GLU A 414 4.08 22.76 23.79
CA GLU A 414 4.14 23.17 25.20
C GLU A 414 5.57 23.07 25.77
N ARG A 415 6.32 22.04 25.35
CA ARG A 415 7.69 21.81 25.80
C ARG A 415 8.76 22.57 25.01
N GLY A 416 8.36 23.40 24.04
CA GLY A 416 9.29 24.18 23.21
C GLY A 416 10.23 23.31 22.36
N LEU A 417 9.78 22.12 21.96
CA LEU A 417 10.60 21.15 21.20
C LEU A 417 10.55 21.38 19.68
N CYS A 418 9.82 22.40 19.22
CA CYS A 418 9.81 22.88 17.84
C CYS A 418 10.22 24.36 17.80
N HIS A 419 11.05 24.71 16.81
CA HIS A 419 11.25 26.10 16.39
C HIS A 419 10.32 26.36 15.20
N GLU A 420 9.64 27.52 15.20
CA GLU A 420 8.81 28.00 14.09
C GLU A 420 9.56 28.02 12.75
#